data_AF-A0AAC9RM05-F1
#
_entry.id   AF-A0AAC9RM05-F1
#
_cell.length_a   1.000
_cell.length_b   1.000
_cell.length_c   1.000
_cell.angle_alpha   90.00
_cell.angle_beta   90.00
_cell.angle_gamma   90.00
#
_symmetry.space_group_name_H-M   'P 1'
#
loop_
_entity.id
_entity.type
_entity.pdbx_description
1 polymer ?
#
loop_
_entity_poly.entity_id
_entity_poly.type
_entity_poly.pdbx_seq_one_letter_code
_entity_poly.pdbx_strand_id
1 'polypeptide(L)' 'MVQQLTVPQGEQEFRNLQDWLYKTTFNAINEGKPPSFKGIVEVASSKVVITNAIKPIRAVKLLV' A
#
# COMPACT_ATOMS: atom_id res chain seq x y z
N MET A 1 12.79 6.24 12.73
CA MET A 1 13.46 5.12 12.02
C MET A 1 12.80 4.99 10.67
N VAL A 2 13.57 5.01 9.58
CA VAL A 2 13.04 4.92 8.22
C VAL A 2 12.78 3.45 7.91
N GLN A 3 11.53 3.11 7.59
CA GLN A 3 11.14 1.72 7.36
C GLN A 3 11.15 1.44 5.85
N GLN A 4 11.87 0.40 5.43
CA GLN A 4 12.06 0.04 4.03
C GLN A 4 10.92 -0.85 3.54
N LEU A 5 10.29 -0.43 2.45
CA LEU A 5 9.21 -1.15 1.81
C LEU A 5 9.75 -2.11 0.74
N THR A 6 9.14 -3.29 0.66
CA THR A 6 9.39 -4.28 -0.40
C THR A 6 8.26 -4.22 -1.42
N VAL A 7 8.61 -4.32 -2.71
CA VAL A 7 7.63 -4.33 -3.80
C VAL A 7 6.83 -5.65 -3.78
N PRO A 8 5.50 -5.59 -3.64
CA PRO A 8 4.67 -6.80 -3.58
C PRO A 8 4.65 -7.52 -4.94
N GLN A 9 4.75 -8.85 -4.92
CA GLN A 9 4.72 -9.72 -6.09
C GLN A 9 3.33 -10.31 -6.37
N GLY A 10 2.40 -10.22 -5.40
CA GLY A 10 1.04 -10.74 -5.54
C GLY A 10 0.04 -10.06 -4.62
N GLU A 11 -1.24 -10.44 -4.74
CA GLU A 11 -2.34 -9.82 -3.98
C GLU A 11 -2.24 -10.04 -2.48
N GLN A 12 -1.83 -11.23 -2.05
CA GLN A 12 -1.68 -11.52 -0.63
C GLN A 12 -0.57 -10.68 -0.01
N GLU A 13 0.58 -10.55 -0.69
CA GLU A 13 1.67 -9.69 -0.25
C GLU A 13 1.25 -8.22 -0.22
N PHE A 14 0.45 -7.79 -1.20
CA PHE A 14 -0.09 -6.44 -1.22
C PHE A 14 -1.04 -6.18 -0.03
N ARG A 15 -1.94 -7.12 0.30
CA ARG A 15 -2.82 -6.99 1.48
C ARG A 15 -2.02 -6.94 2.79
N ASN A 16 -1.05 -7.83 2.94
CA ASN A 16 -0.16 -7.85 4.10
C ASN A 16 0.60 -6.51 4.24
N LEU A 17 1.03 -5.94 3.11
CA LEU A 17 1.70 -4.64 3.07
C LEU A 17 0.76 -3.51 3.48
N GLN A 18 -0.50 -3.53 3.04
CA GLN A 18 -1.51 -2.54 3.44
C GLN A 18 -1.78 -2.59 4.95
N ASP A 19 -1.95 -3.79 5.51
CA ASP A 19 -2.17 -3.98 6.95
C ASP A 19 -0.97 -3.50 7.76
N TRP A 20 0.24 -3.78 7.28
CA TRP A 20 1.47 -3.32 7.90
C TRP A 20 1.59 -1.79 7.84
N LEU A 21 1.34 -1.16 6.68
CA LEU A 21 1.34 0.30 6.52
C LEU A 21 0.36 0.97 7.48
N TYR A 22 -0.83 0.40 7.65
CA TYR A 22 -1.85 0.90 8.56
C TYR A 22 -1.37 0.84 10.02
N LYS A 23 -0.92 -0.34 10.47
CA LYS A 23 -0.41 -0.53 11.84
C LYS A 23 0.75 0.39 12.17
N THR A 24 1.71 0.49 11.26
CA THR A 24 2.87 1.36 11.43
C THR A 24 2.47 2.84 11.49
N THR A 25 1.56 3.27 10.63
CA THR A 25 1.04 4.65 10.63
C THR A 25 0.32 4.96 11.93
N PHE A 26 -0.55 4.06 12.39
CA PHE A 26 -1.28 4.19 13.63
C PHE A 26 -0.34 4.32 14.84
N ASN A 27 0.68 3.46 14.93
CA ASN A 27 1.66 3.52 16.01
C ASN A 27 2.48 4.82 15.98
N ALA A 28 2.93 5.25 14.79
CA ALA A 28 3.68 6.49 14.65
C ALA A 28 2.87 7.72 15.12
N ILE A 29 1.60 7.78 14.72
CA ILE A 29 0.67 8.84 15.14
C ILE A 29 0.49 8.84 16.65
N ASN A 30 0.27 7.67 17.27
CA ASN A 30 0.13 7.55 18.72
C ASN A 30 1.39 7.94 19.49
N GLU A 31 2.57 7.78 18.89
CA GLU A 31 3.85 8.23 19.43
C GLU A 31 4.12 9.73 19.19
N GLY A 32 3.20 10.46 18.56
CA GLY A 32 3.39 11.87 18.20
C GLY A 32 4.42 12.11 17.10
N LYS A 33 4.74 11.07 16.31
CA LYS A 33 5.73 11.13 15.23
C LYS A 33 5.06 11.04 13.87
N PRO A 34 5.58 11.75 12.84
CA PRO A 34 5.10 11.56 11.49
C PRO A 34 5.48 10.16 10.98
N PRO A 35 4.54 9.42 10.35
CA PRO A 35 4.88 8.18 9.67
C PRO A 35 5.85 8.46 8.52
N SER A 36 6.88 7.63 8.38
CA SER A 36 7.88 7.76 7.31
C SER A 36 8.22 6.40 6.72
N PHE A 37 8.08 6.31 5.39
CA PHE A 37 8.26 5.08 4.63
C PHE A 37 9.23 5.33 3.49
N LYS A 38 10.27 4.52 3.39
CA LYS A 38 11.21 4.53 2.25
C LYS A 38 10.80 3.44 1.27
N GLY A 39 10.73 3.76 -0.01
CA GLY A 39 10.27 2.80 -1.03
C GLY A 39 8.79 2.96 -1.42
N ILE A 40 8.08 3.99 -0.93
CA ILE A 40 6.63 4.10 -1.12
C ILE A 40 6.27 4.44 -2.57
N VAL A 41 7.15 5.17 -3.26
CA VAL A 41 6.97 5.52 -4.68
C VAL A 41 7.16 4.28 -5.55
N GLU A 42 8.15 3.46 -5.22
CA GLU A 42 8.45 2.20 -5.89
C GLU A 42 7.32 1.18 -5.69
N VAL A 43 6.76 1.09 -4.48
CA VAL A 43 5.57 0.26 -4.20
C VAL A 43 4.36 0.78 -4.98
N ALA A 44 4.07 2.09 -4.93
CA ALA A 44 2.92 2.68 -5.59
C ALA A 44 2.96 2.50 -7.12
N SER A 45 4.15 2.49 -7.70
CA SER A 45 4.37 2.31 -9.14
C SER A 45 4.41 0.83 -9.57
N SER A 46 4.28 -0.11 -8.63
CA SER A 46 4.35 -1.54 -8.95
C SER A 46 3.09 -2.03 -9.66
N LYS A 47 3.28 -2.98 -10.59
CA LYS A 47 2.20 -3.58 -11.38
C LYS A 47 1.06 -4.11 -10.50
N VAL A 48 1.38 -4.75 -9.38
CA VAL A 48 0.40 -5.33 -8.46
C VAL A 48 -0.49 -4.26 -7.85
N VAL A 49 0.12 -3.14 -7.41
CA VAL A 49 -0.62 -2.02 -6.80
C VAL A 49 -1.50 -1.32 -7.84
N ILE A 50 -0.94 -0.99 -8.99
CA ILE A 50 -1.67 -0.34 -10.10
C ILE A 50 -2.85 -1.22 -10.55
N THR A 51 -2.62 -2.51 -10.75
CA THR A 51 -3.67 -3.44 -11.19
C THR A 51 -4.78 -3.54 -10.16
N ASN A 52 -4.45 -3.63 -8.86
CA ASN A 52 -5.46 -3.66 -7.80
C ASN A 52 -6.23 -2.35 -7.68
N ALA A 53 -5.58 -1.20 -7.90
CA ALA A 53 -6.24 0.11 -7.89
C ALA A 53 -7.22 0.30 -9.06
N ILE A 54 -6.96 -0.32 -10.22
CA ILE A 54 -7.81 -0.21 -11.42
C ILE A 54 -8.98 -1.19 -11.42
N LYS A 55 -8.86 -2.35 -10.75
CA LYS A 55 -9.94 -3.37 -10.68
C LYS A 55 -11.32 -2.79 -10.31
N PRO A 56 -11.47 -1.92 -9.27
CA PRO A 56 -12.75 -1.30 -8.95
C PRO A 56 -13.32 -0.45 -10.09
N ILE A 57 -12.47 0.30 -10.81
CA ILE A 57 -12.87 1.16 -11.93
C ILE A 57 -13.41 0.32 -13.09
N ARG A 58 -12.77 -0.82 -13.36
CA ARG A 58 -13.23 -1.77 -14.39
C ARG A 58 -14.56 -2.43 -14.00
N ALA A 59 -14.74 -2.76 -12.72
CA ALA A 59 -15.99 -3.34 -12.22
C ALA A 59 -17.17 -2.35 -12.35
N VAL A 60 -16.95 -1.07 -12.07
CA VAL A 60 -17.97 -0.02 -12.24
C VAL A 60 -18.34 0.18 -13.71
N LYS A 61 -17.38 0.13 -14.64
CA LYS A 61 -17.65 0.25 -16.09
C LYS A 61 -18.40 -0.92 -16.72
N LEU A 62 -18.43 -2.09 -16.08
CA LEU A 62 -19.14 -3.28 -16.58
C LEU A 62 -20.59 -3.37 -16.06
N LEU A 63 -21.00 -2.46 -15.17
CA LEU A 63 -22.34 -2.38 -14.58
C LEU A 63 -23.18 -1.21 -15.16
N VAL A 64 -22.70 -0.55 -16.22
CA VAL A 64 -23.37 0.56 -16.92
C VAL A 64 -23.71 0.16 -18.34
#